data_AF-A0A565BPC1-F1
#
_entry.id   AF-A0A565BPC1-F1
#
_cell.length_a   1.000
_cell.length_b   1.000
_cell.length_c   1.000
_cell.angle_alpha   90.00
_cell.angle_beta   90.00
_cell.angle_gamma   90.00
#
_symmetry.space_group_name_H-M   'P 1'
#
loop_
_entity.id
_entity.type
_entity.pdbx_description
1 polymer ?
#
loop_
_entity_poly.entity_id
_entity_poly.type
_entity_poly.pdbx_seq_one_letter_code
_entity_poly.pdbx_strand_id
1 'polypeptide(L)'
;MINEVWSTYFPSSVAFFDPPGSSNHSPCVINLGFDVPSTKKPFKFYRHVMTHPDYLLLLDEAWSMPGLFGTAQFILSKKMVSAKNCLKLLNRRHYSNIQQRVKASFSALQAIQAQLLLTPSQHLTDQESEARRIYTIYSNAEEQFFHQRSRIQWLSEGDSNTSFFHKSILANRL
;
A
#
# COMPACT_ATOMS: atom_id res chain seq x y z
N MET A 1 -2.68 33.90 2.33
CA MET A 1 -2.05 35.04 3.02
C MET A 1 -1.33 34.47 4.24
N ILE A 2 -0.03 34.74 4.40
CA ILE A 2 0.74 34.33 5.59
C ILE A 2 0.90 35.54 6.51
N ASN A 3 0.99 35.32 7.83
CA ASN A 3 1.29 36.40 8.78
C ASN A 3 2.80 36.57 8.95
N GLU A 4 3.23 37.69 9.55
CA GLU A 4 4.65 38.00 9.76
C GLU A 4 5.37 36.93 10.60
N VAL A 5 4.66 36.37 11.58
CA VAL A 5 5.18 35.28 12.43
C VAL A 5 5.56 34.08 11.58
N TRP A 6 4.68 33.64 10.67
CA TRP A 6 4.95 32.54 9.75
C TRP A 6 6.11 32.84 8.81
N SER A 7 6.17 34.06 8.25
CA SER A 7 7.29 34.48 7.39
C SER A 7 8.64 34.46 8.11
N THR A 8 8.64 34.70 9.42
CA THR A 8 9.85 34.67 10.25
C THR A 8 10.34 33.24 10.49
N TYR A 9 9.43 32.31 10.80
CA TYR A 9 9.79 30.92 11.08
C TYR A 9 10.01 30.07 9.81
N PHE A 10 9.31 30.38 8.72
CA PHE A 10 9.29 29.58 7.49
C PHE A 10 9.50 30.44 6.24
N PRO A 11 10.65 31.15 6.14
CA PRO A 11 10.91 32.11 5.06
C PRO A 11 10.97 31.45 3.68
N SER A 12 11.34 30.17 3.61
CA SER A 12 11.43 29.39 2.37
C SER A 12 10.17 28.56 2.08
N SER A 13 9.06 28.83 2.78
CA SER A 13 7.84 28.04 2.60
C SER A 13 7.13 28.37 1.28
N VAL A 14 6.67 27.33 0.59
CA VAL A 14 5.94 27.42 -0.67
C VAL A 14 4.67 26.58 -0.56
N ALA A 15 3.54 27.12 -1.00
CA ALA A 15 2.27 26.41 -1.07
C ALA A 15 1.98 26.03 -2.53
N PHE A 16 1.72 24.75 -2.77
CA PHE A 16 1.28 24.21 -4.06
C PHE A 16 -0.20 23.86 -3.96
N PHE A 17 -0.99 24.33 -4.93
CA PHE A 17 -2.41 24.03 -5.00
C PHE A 17 -2.65 23.08 -6.15
N ASP A 18 -3.12 21.88 -5.82
CA ASP A 18 -3.47 20.89 -6.83
C ASP A 18 -4.85 21.22 -7.45
N PRO A 19 -5.10 20.79 -8.70
CA PRO A 19 -6.40 20.95 -9.33
C PRO A 19 -7.53 20.38 -8.43
N PRO A 20 -8.62 21.11 -8.22
CA PRO A 20 -9.68 20.73 -7.26
C PRO A 20 -10.42 19.45 -7.65
N GLY A 21 -10.38 19.04 -8.92
CA GLY A 21 -11.07 17.86 -9.42
C GLY A 21 -12.58 17.96 -9.17
N SER A 22 -13.16 16.97 -8.49
CA SER A 22 -14.59 16.93 -8.13
C SER A 22 -14.93 17.62 -6.81
N SER A 23 -13.94 18.23 -6.13
CA SER A 23 -14.11 18.94 -4.86
C SER A 23 -14.39 20.43 -5.10
N ASN A 24 -15.14 21.06 -4.21
CA ASN A 24 -15.25 22.52 -4.16
C ASN A 24 -14.02 23.16 -3.46
N HIS A 25 -13.06 22.36 -3.02
CA HIS A 25 -11.79 22.77 -2.43
C HIS A 25 -10.60 22.16 -3.17
N SER A 26 -9.59 22.97 -3.46
CA SER A 26 -8.28 22.51 -3.94
C SER A 26 -7.41 22.02 -2.78
N PRO A 27 -6.80 20.83 -2.87
CA PRO A 27 -5.77 20.41 -1.95
C PRO A 27 -4.61 21.43 -1.96
N CYS A 28 -4.11 21.79 -0.79
CA CYS A 28 -2.97 22.68 -0.61
C CYS A 28 -1.85 21.90 0.08
N VAL A 29 -0.72 21.76 -0.60
CA VAL A 29 0.50 21.16 -0.06
C VAL A 29 1.48 22.27 0.30
N ILE A 30 1.86 22.38 1.57
CA ILE A 30 2.83 23.36 2.04
C ILE A 30 4.18 22.68 2.19
N ASN A 31 5.16 23.11 1.41
CA ASN A 31 6.57 22.78 1.61
C ASN A 31 7.20 23.85 2.48
N LEU A 32 7.78 23.49 3.64
CA LEU A 32 8.37 24.45 4.57
C LEU A 32 9.83 24.81 4.25
N GLY A 33 10.43 24.20 3.22
CA GLY A 33 11.79 24.51 2.78
C GLY A 33 12.92 23.93 3.64
N PHE A 34 12.60 23.00 4.54
CA PHE A 34 13.59 22.24 5.30
C PHE A 34 13.19 20.76 5.40
N ASP A 35 14.19 19.89 5.50
CA ASP A 35 13.97 18.47 5.71
C ASP A 35 13.47 18.22 7.14
N VAL A 36 12.26 17.67 7.25
CA VAL A 36 11.78 17.15 8.53
C VAL A 36 12.58 15.89 8.85
N PRO A 37 13.23 15.79 10.02
CA PRO A 37 13.97 14.60 10.40
C PRO A 37 13.07 13.37 10.30
N SER A 38 13.53 12.34 9.57
CA SER A 38 12.79 11.09 9.42
C SER A 38 12.61 10.42 10.79
N THR A 39 11.39 10.48 11.33
CA THR A 39 11.06 9.80 12.57
C THR A 39 10.91 8.30 12.32
N LYS A 40 11.50 7.47 13.19
CA LYS A 40 11.35 6.02 13.10
C LYS A 40 9.89 5.64 13.37
N LYS A 41 9.13 5.38 12.30
CA LYS A 41 7.75 4.88 12.42
C LYS A 41 7.76 3.46 12.99
N PRO A 42 6.85 3.13 13.93
CA PRO A 42 6.70 1.76 14.40
C PRO A 42 6.35 0.85 13.23
N PHE A 43 6.79 -0.39 13.29
CA PHE A 43 6.44 -1.37 12.27
C PHE A 43 4.97 -1.72 12.39
N LYS A 44 4.23 -1.57 11.28
CA LYS A 44 2.87 -2.06 11.13
C LYS A 44 2.91 -3.25 10.18
N PHE A 45 2.50 -4.40 10.68
CA PHE A 45 2.27 -5.58 9.86
C PHE A 45 0.99 -5.39 9.06
N TYR A 46 0.99 -5.80 7.79
CA TYR A 46 -0.21 -5.78 6.96
C TYR A 46 -0.59 -7.20 6.52
N ARG A 47 -1.89 -7.53 6.61
CA ARG A 47 -2.40 -8.88 6.37
C ARG A 47 -2.09 -9.41 4.96
N HIS A 48 -2.12 -8.55 3.95
CA HIS A 48 -1.85 -8.94 2.56
C HIS A 48 -0.45 -9.49 2.33
N VAL A 49 0.50 -9.24 3.23
CA VAL A 49 1.84 -9.83 3.15
C VAL A 49 1.78 -11.36 3.29
N MET A 50 0.78 -11.88 4.00
CA MET A 50 0.56 -13.33 4.20
C MET A 50 0.06 -14.04 2.94
N THR A 51 -0.49 -13.31 1.97
CA THR A 51 -1.01 -13.91 0.73
C THR A 51 0.10 -14.18 -0.28
N HIS A 52 1.33 -13.73 -0.01
CA HIS A 52 2.46 -14.00 -0.88
C HIS A 52 2.82 -15.50 -0.83
N PRO A 53 3.03 -16.17 -1.98
CA PRO A 53 3.34 -17.61 -2.01
C PRO A 53 4.52 -17.99 -1.11
N ASP A 54 5.59 -17.18 -1.13
CA ASP A 54 6.81 -17.44 -0.35
C ASP A 54 6.73 -16.98 1.11
N TYR A 55 5.57 -16.51 1.60
CA TYR A 55 5.45 -15.95 2.95
C TYR A 55 5.94 -16.91 4.03
N LEU A 56 5.46 -18.16 4.02
CA LEU A 56 5.80 -19.15 5.05
C LEU A 56 7.27 -19.55 4.96
N LEU A 57 7.78 -19.78 3.75
CA LEU A 57 9.18 -20.14 3.51
C LEU A 57 10.13 -19.06 4.05
N LEU A 58 9.92 -17.81 3.62
CA LEU A 58 10.77 -16.69 4.03
C LEU A 58 10.68 -16.40 5.54
N LEU A 59 9.52 -16.63 6.14
CA LEU A 59 9.33 -16.44 7.58
C LEU A 59 10.04 -17.54 8.38
N ASP A 60 9.95 -18.79 7.93
CA ASP A 60 10.63 -19.92 8.57
C ASP A 60 12.15 -19.77 8.49
N GLU A 61 12.69 -19.42 7.32
CA GLU A 61 14.12 -19.10 7.14
C GLU A 61 14.57 -17.98 8.09
N ALA A 62 13.77 -16.91 8.21
CA ALA A 62 14.08 -15.80 9.10
C ALA A 62 13.98 -16.19 10.58
N TRP A 63 13.13 -17.15 10.94
CA TRP A 63 12.91 -17.62 12.31
C TRP A 63 13.96 -18.64 12.77
N SER A 64 14.43 -19.47 11.84
CA SER A 64 15.35 -20.59 12.05
C SER A 64 16.83 -20.16 12.03
N MET A 65 17.12 -18.94 12.49
CA MET A 65 18.48 -18.39 12.52
C MET A 65 19.46 -19.30 13.29
N PRO A 66 20.49 -19.86 12.64
CA PRO A 66 21.47 -20.71 13.29
C PRO A 66 22.43 -19.88 14.18
N GLY A 67 23.01 -20.52 15.20
CA GLY A 67 24.10 -19.94 15.99
C GLY A 67 23.70 -18.80 16.94
N LEU A 68 22.43 -18.71 17.33
CA LEU A 68 22.00 -17.78 18.39
C LEU A 68 22.29 -18.36 19.77
N PHE A 69 23.19 -17.72 20.51
CA PHE A 69 23.54 -18.06 21.89
C PHE A 69 23.16 -16.94 22.86
N GLY A 70 22.68 -17.28 24.05
CA GLY A 70 22.30 -16.33 25.08
C GLY A 70 21.06 -16.76 25.86
N THR A 71 20.45 -15.84 26.59
CA THR A 71 19.20 -16.10 27.31
C THR A 71 18.04 -16.36 26.35
N ALA A 72 17.02 -17.10 26.80
CA ALA A 72 15.82 -17.35 26.00
C ALA A 72 15.17 -16.04 25.50
N GLN A 73 15.15 -15.00 26.34
CA GLN A 73 14.64 -13.67 25.97
C GLN A 73 15.48 -13.01 24.87
N PHE A 74 16.81 -13.13 24.92
CA PHE A 74 17.69 -12.61 23.87
C PHE A 74 17.45 -13.32 22.54
N ILE A 75 17.39 -14.66 22.55
CA ILE A 75 17.15 -15.47 21.36
C ILE A 75 15.81 -15.09 20.73
N LEU A 76 14.74 -15.03 21.53
CA LEU A 76 13.41 -14.62 21.07
C LEU A 76 13.43 -13.22 20.46
N SER A 77 14.06 -12.25 21.12
CA SER A 77 14.18 -10.88 20.62
C SER A 77 14.86 -10.83 19.25
N LYS A 78 15.96 -11.57 19.06
CA LYS A 78 16.65 -11.65 17.76
C LYS A 78 15.81 -12.30 16.67
N LYS A 79 15.10 -13.39 16.98
CA LYS A 79 14.17 -14.04 16.03
C LYS A 79 13.05 -13.10 15.61
N MET A 80 12.45 -12.37 16.55
CA MET A 80 11.40 -11.38 16.27
C MET A 80 11.91 -10.23 15.40
N VAL A 81 13.14 -9.75 15.62
CA VAL A 81 13.75 -8.72 14.76
C VAL A 81 14.01 -9.25 13.35
N SER A 82 14.49 -10.49 13.22
CA SER A 82 14.72 -11.14 11.93
C SER A 82 13.41 -11.29 11.14
N ALA A 83 12.39 -11.88 11.76
CA ALA A 83 11.05 -12.02 11.16
C ALA A 83 10.46 -10.67 10.75
N LYS A 84 10.53 -9.65 11.62
CA LYS A 84 10.10 -8.29 11.29
C LYS A 84 10.81 -7.73 10.05
N ASN A 85 12.12 -7.89 9.94
CA ASN A 85 12.89 -7.37 8.81
C ASN A 85 12.55 -8.10 7.51
N CYS A 86 12.39 -9.43 7.58
CA CYS A 86 11.90 -10.25 6.47
C CYS A 86 10.55 -9.75 5.96
N LEU A 87 9.56 -9.60 6.85
CA LEU A 87 8.22 -9.13 6.48
C LEU A 87 8.22 -7.70 5.93
N LYS A 88 9.06 -6.81 6.47
CA LYS A 88 9.25 -5.46 5.92
C LYS A 88 9.80 -5.51 4.50
N LEU A 89 10.76 -6.39 4.24
CA LEU A 89 11.38 -6.54 2.93
C LEU A 89 10.39 -7.12 1.91
N LEU A 90 9.66 -8.17 2.28
CA LEU A 90 8.62 -8.80 1.47
C LEU A 90 7.55 -7.77 1.08
N ASN A 91 7.03 -7.02 2.06
CA ASN A 91 6.06 -5.96 1.80
C ASN A 91 6.62 -4.87 0.87
N ARG A 92 7.86 -4.43 1.09
CA ARG A 92 8.50 -3.41 0.26
C ARG A 92 8.72 -3.89 -1.18
N ARG A 93 9.10 -5.14 -1.39
CA ARG A 93 9.40 -5.67 -2.73
C ARG A 93 8.14 -5.90 -3.56
N HIS A 94 7.10 -6.48 -2.96
CA HIS A 94 5.93 -6.95 -3.71
C HIS A 94 4.72 -6.02 -3.62
N TYR A 95 4.58 -5.27 -2.53
CA TYR A 95 3.37 -4.49 -2.24
C TYR A 95 3.63 -2.99 -2.01
N SER A 96 4.86 -2.51 -2.27
CA SER A 96 5.12 -1.07 -2.31
C SER A 96 4.35 -0.41 -3.45
N ASN A 97 3.83 0.79 -3.20
CA ASN A 97 3.01 1.54 -4.16
C ASN A 97 1.85 0.70 -4.71
N ILE A 98 1.13 0.00 -3.81
CA ILE A 98 0.09 -0.98 -4.18
C ILE A 98 -0.94 -0.40 -5.16
N GLN A 99 -1.36 0.86 -4.97
CA GLN A 99 -2.30 1.55 -5.86
C GLN A 99 -1.77 1.67 -7.30
N GLN A 100 -0.48 2.00 -7.45
CA GLN A 100 0.15 2.09 -8.76
C GLN A 100 0.27 0.71 -9.42
N ARG A 101 0.53 -0.34 -8.62
CA ARG A 101 0.60 -1.72 -9.10
C ARG A 101 -0.76 -2.23 -9.56
N VAL A 102 -1.84 -1.93 -8.83
CA VAL A 102 -3.22 -2.24 -9.23
C VAL A 102 -3.55 -1.54 -10.55
N LYS A 103 -3.26 -0.24 -10.65
CA LYS A 103 -3.49 0.51 -11.89
C LYS A 103 -2.73 -0.10 -13.08
N ALA A 104 -1.45 -0.43 -12.88
CA ALA A 104 -0.62 -1.01 -13.93
C ALA A 104 -1.09 -2.41 -14.36
N SER A 105 -1.43 -3.29 -13.41
CA SER A 105 -1.94 -4.63 -13.72
C SER A 105 -3.30 -4.58 -14.40
N PHE A 106 -4.17 -3.64 -14.01
CA PHE A 106 -5.45 -3.42 -14.67
C PHE A 106 -5.27 -2.94 -16.12
N SER A 107 -4.39 -1.97 -16.37
CA SER A 107 -4.10 -1.51 -17.74
C SER A 107 -3.52 -2.63 -18.61
N ALA A 108 -2.66 -3.49 -18.06
CA ALA A 108 -2.13 -4.66 -18.77
C ALA A 108 -3.24 -5.66 -19.12
N LEU A 109 -4.15 -5.95 -18.18
CA LEU A 109 -5.31 -6.81 -18.40
C LEU A 109 -6.21 -6.24 -19.51
N GLN A 110 -6.53 -4.93 -19.47
CA GLN A 110 -7.34 -4.27 -20.49
C GLN A 110 -6.69 -4.33 -21.88
N ALA A 111 -5.37 -4.18 -21.97
CA ALA A 111 -4.65 -4.26 -23.23
C ALA A 111 -4.75 -5.67 -23.85
N ILE A 112 -4.62 -6.72 -23.04
CA ILE A 112 -4.76 -8.11 -23.51
C ILE A 112 -6.21 -8.40 -23.91
N GLN A 113 -7.19 -7.95 -23.12
CA GLN A 113 -8.61 -8.11 -23.44
C GLN A 113 -8.98 -7.40 -24.75
N ALA A 114 -8.45 -6.19 -24.99
CA ALA A 114 -8.65 -5.48 -26.24
C ALA A 114 -8.07 -6.25 -27.44
N GLN A 115 -6.88 -6.85 -27.30
CA GLN A 115 -6.29 -7.70 -28.34
C GLN A 115 -7.11 -8.97 -28.57
N LEU A 116 -7.62 -9.60 -27.50
CA LEU A 116 -8.44 -10.80 -27.58
C LEU A 116 -9.76 -10.56 -28.34
N LEU A 117 -10.34 -9.37 -28.22
CA LEU A 117 -11.54 -8.96 -28.97
C LEU A 117 -11.28 -8.80 -30.48
N LEU A 118 -10.06 -8.43 -30.86
CA LEU A 118 -9.67 -8.23 -32.26
C LEU A 118 -9.22 -9.56 -32.90
N THR A 119 -8.42 -10.34 -32.17
CA THR A 119 -7.81 -11.58 -32.67
C THR A 119 -7.91 -12.68 -31.61
N PRO A 120 -9.07 -13.36 -31.50
CA PRO A 120 -9.23 -14.45 -30.54
C PRO A 120 -8.21 -15.57 -30.79
N SER A 121 -7.45 -15.96 -29.77
CA SER A 121 -6.52 -17.10 -29.83
C SER A 121 -6.35 -17.74 -28.46
N GLN A 122 -6.05 -19.04 -28.42
CA GLN A 122 -5.81 -19.75 -27.15
C GLN A 122 -4.67 -19.13 -26.35
N HIS A 123 -3.59 -18.75 -27.03
CA HIS A 123 -2.45 -18.10 -26.39
C HIS A 123 -2.84 -16.78 -25.71
N LEU A 124 -3.66 -15.94 -26.35
CA LEU A 124 -4.15 -14.70 -25.73
C LEU A 124 -5.11 -14.98 -24.57
N THR A 125 -5.92 -16.05 -24.64
CA THR A 125 -6.77 -16.48 -23.53
C THR A 125 -5.95 -16.88 -22.31
N ASP A 126 -4.86 -17.63 -22.50
CA ASP A 126 -3.96 -18.04 -21.41
C ASP A 126 -3.26 -16.82 -20.78
N GLN A 127 -2.83 -15.86 -21.61
CA GLN A 127 -2.26 -14.59 -21.15
C GLN A 127 -3.28 -13.72 -20.38
N GLU A 128 -4.54 -13.70 -20.82
CA GLU A 128 -5.62 -12.99 -20.14
C GLU A 128 -5.86 -13.56 -18.75
N SER A 129 -5.92 -14.90 -18.65
CA SER A 129 -6.09 -15.61 -17.38
C SER A 129 -4.99 -15.27 -16.39
N GLU A 130 -3.73 -15.27 -16.83
CA GLU A 130 -2.60 -14.90 -15.98
C GLU A 130 -2.62 -13.42 -15.59
N ALA A 131 -2.91 -12.52 -16.53
CA ALA A 131 -3.03 -11.08 -16.25
C ALA A 131 -4.16 -10.80 -15.24
N ARG A 132 -5.29 -11.50 -15.38
CA ARG A 132 -6.43 -11.43 -14.45
C ARG A 132 -6.05 -11.94 -13.07
N ARG A 133 -5.30 -13.04 -12.98
CA ARG A 133 -4.78 -13.56 -11.71
C ARG A 133 -3.87 -12.54 -11.01
N ILE A 134 -2.93 -11.94 -11.75
CA ILE A 134 -2.03 -10.90 -11.22
C ILE A 134 -2.82 -9.67 -10.74
N TYR A 135 -3.76 -9.18 -11.55
CA TYR A 135 -4.63 -8.06 -11.17
C TYR A 135 -5.40 -8.37 -9.89
N THR A 136 -6.00 -9.55 -9.80
CA THR A 136 -6.76 -9.99 -8.63
C THR A 136 -5.90 -10.00 -7.36
N ILE A 137 -4.66 -10.47 -7.44
CA ILE A 137 -3.72 -10.47 -6.31
C ILE A 137 -3.47 -9.04 -5.79
N TYR A 138 -3.17 -8.10 -6.70
CA TYR A 138 -2.91 -6.72 -6.29
C TYR A 138 -4.17 -6.01 -5.80
N SER A 139 -5.31 -6.23 -6.45
CA SER A 139 -6.60 -5.66 -6.05
C SER A 139 -6.99 -6.11 -4.64
N ASN A 140 -6.90 -7.41 -4.34
CA ASN A 140 -7.20 -7.95 -3.02
C ASN A 140 -6.22 -7.41 -1.96
N ALA A 141 -4.94 -7.25 -2.31
CA ALA A 141 -3.96 -6.69 -1.40
C ALA A 141 -4.22 -5.19 -1.11
N GLU A 142 -4.66 -4.42 -2.11
CA GLU A 142 -5.07 -3.03 -1.95
C GLU A 142 -6.29 -2.91 -1.03
N GLU A 143 -7.30 -3.74 -1.25
CA GLU A 143 -8.49 -3.79 -0.41
C GLU A 143 -8.13 -4.06 1.05
N GLN A 144 -7.32 -5.10 1.31
CA GLN A 144 -6.84 -5.41 2.66
C GLN A 144 -6.01 -4.29 3.28
N PHE A 145 -5.18 -3.61 2.48
CA PHE A 145 -4.39 -2.47 2.92
C PHE A 145 -5.30 -1.32 3.39
N PHE A 146 -6.32 -0.97 2.60
CA PHE A 146 -7.26 0.08 2.98
C PHE A 146 -8.16 -0.32 4.13
N HIS A 147 -8.67 -1.55 4.15
CA HIS A 147 -9.45 -2.09 5.27
C HIS A 147 -8.68 -1.97 6.59
N GLN A 148 -7.38 -2.30 6.62
CA GLN A 148 -6.59 -2.20 7.84
C GLN A 148 -6.19 -0.76 8.20
N ARG A 149 -6.18 0.16 7.23
CA ARG A 149 -5.90 1.58 7.48
C ARG A 149 -7.11 2.36 7.94
N SER A 150 -8.27 2.06 7.39
CA SER A 150 -9.53 2.73 7.71
C SER A 150 -10.04 2.37 9.11
N ARG A 151 -9.49 1.33 9.77
CA ARG A 151 -9.98 0.77 11.03
C ARG A 151 -11.47 0.40 10.96
N ILE A 152 -12.01 0.23 9.74
CA ILE A 152 -13.41 -0.09 9.51
C ILE A 152 -13.59 -1.57 9.83
N GLN A 153 -14.25 -1.84 10.95
CA GLN A 153 -14.63 -3.18 11.41
C GLN A 153 -15.91 -3.68 10.70
N TRP A 154 -16.51 -2.85 9.86
CA TRP A 154 -17.90 -2.93 9.44
C TRP A 154 -18.17 -3.71 8.14
N LEU A 155 -17.15 -4.20 7.43
CA LEU A 155 -17.34 -5.05 6.26
C LEU A 155 -17.94 -6.43 6.59
N SER A 156 -18.11 -6.76 7.88
CA SER A 156 -18.92 -7.90 8.32
C SER A 156 -20.43 -7.74 8.03
N GLU A 157 -20.92 -6.54 7.68
CA GLU A 157 -22.36 -6.27 7.49
C GLU A 157 -22.79 -6.05 6.02
N GLY A 158 -21.95 -6.42 5.05
CA GLY A 158 -22.41 -6.63 3.67
C GLY A 158 -22.96 -5.40 2.91
N ASP A 159 -23.59 -5.71 1.79
CA ASP A 159 -23.60 -5.00 0.50
C ASP A 159 -24.47 -3.72 0.40
N SER A 160 -24.86 -3.12 1.53
CA SER A 160 -25.84 -2.02 1.53
C SER A 160 -25.27 -0.63 1.82
N ASN A 161 -23.96 -0.39 1.65
CA ASN A 161 -23.39 0.92 1.98
C ASN A 161 -22.39 1.51 0.98
N THR A 162 -22.71 1.42 -0.32
CA THR A 162 -22.00 2.11 -1.41
C THR A 162 -21.92 3.62 -1.21
N SER A 163 -22.90 4.25 -0.53
CA SER A 163 -22.88 5.69 -0.27
C SER A 163 -21.82 6.09 0.78
N PHE A 164 -21.56 5.26 1.79
CA PHE A 164 -20.55 5.55 2.80
C PHE A 164 -19.13 5.25 2.32
N PHE A 165 -18.93 4.23 1.48
CA PHE A 165 -17.62 3.97 0.86
C PHE A 165 -17.19 5.15 -0.04
N HIS A 166 -18.13 5.69 -0.82
CA HIS A 166 -17.91 6.94 -1.56
C HIS A 166 -17.61 8.11 -0.62
N LYS A 167 -18.38 8.29 0.46
CA LYS A 167 -18.16 9.40 1.42
C LYS A 167 -16.87 9.26 2.24
N SER A 168 -16.41 8.06 2.55
CA SER A 168 -15.19 7.81 3.34
C SER A 168 -13.91 7.86 2.50
N ILE A 169 -13.99 7.53 1.20
CA ILE A 169 -12.93 7.84 0.23
C ILE A 169 -12.86 9.36 -0.01
N LEU A 170 -14.00 10.06 -0.05
CA LEU A 170 -14.04 11.52 -0.15
C LEU A 170 -13.56 12.22 1.13
N ALA A 171 -13.84 11.67 2.32
CA ALA A 171 -13.44 12.24 3.61
C ALA A 171 -11.97 11.99 3.99
N ASN A 172 -11.29 11.01 3.36
CA ASN A 172 -9.87 10.75 3.56
C ASN A 172 -8.99 11.27 2.39
N ARG A 173 -9.52 12.17 1.57
CA ARG A 173 -8.68 13.15 0.85
C ARG A 173 -8.35 14.31 1.81
N LEU A 174 -7.38 14.07 2.68
CA LEU A 174 -6.54 15.10 3.30
C LEU A 174 -5.10 14.82 2.91
#